data_AF-A0A7K2TIB0-F1
#
_entry.id   AF-A0A7K2TIB0-F1
#
_cell.length_a   1.000
_cell.length_b   1.000
_cell.length_c   1.000
_cell.angle_alpha   90.00
_cell.angle_beta   90.00
_cell.angle_gamma   90.00
#
_symmetry.space_group_name_H-M   'P 1'
#
loop_
_entity.id
_entity.type
_entity.pdbx_description
1 polymer ?
#
loop_
_entity_poly.entity_id
_entity_poly.type
_entity_poly.pdbx_seq_one_letter_code
_entity_poly.pdbx_strand_id
1 'polypeptide(L)'
;MSLVTWHRPEFEGREDELVNQNAIAELTGVTRAAVSNWTSRDPTFPAVVAIQGNHARAPRLYVLTEVRAWLSERSSRPRSKPSCRTPARPRYEILTERAERAKRRIADEQQRMASLYTELGKAAERLKRAQDELVAIKAEVEETLRS
;
A
#
# COMPACT_ATOMS: atom_id res chain seq x y z
N MET A 1 19.55 -0.91 15.53
CA MET A 1 20.57 -1.48 14.61
C MET A 1 19.93 -1.61 13.24
N SER A 2 20.36 -0.80 12.27
CA SER A 2 19.89 -0.92 10.88
C SER A 2 20.39 -2.25 10.32
N LEU A 3 19.48 -3.20 10.14
CA LEU A 3 19.78 -4.49 9.54
C LEU A 3 20.00 -4.27 8.04
N VAL A 4 21.26 -4.13 7.63
CA VAL A 4 21.64 -4.05 6.22
C VAL A 4 21.97 -5.46 5.76
N THR A 5 21.24 -5.94 4.76
CA THR A 5 21.52 -7.22 4.12
C THR A 5 22.32 -6.94 2.85
N TRP A 6 23.62 -7.26 2.90
CA TRP A 6 24.51 -7.18 1.74
C TRP A 6 24.35 -8.43 0.87
N HIS A 7 24.03 -8.22 -0.40
CA HIS A 7 24.04 -9.27 -1.42
C HIS A 7 25.37 -9.33 -2.18
N ARG A 8 26.09 -8.20 -2.23
CA ARG A 8 27.40 -8.04 -2.86
C ARG A 8 28.37 -7.43 -1.84
N PRO A 9 29.07 -8.27 -1.05
CA PRO A 9 29.93 -7.80 0.04
C PRO A 9 31.15 -7.01 -0.45
N GLU A 10 31.51 -7.11 -1.74
CA GLU A 10 32.63 -6.35 -2.32
C GLU A 10 32.40 -4.82 -2.35
N PHE A 11 31.18 -4.36 -2.09
CA PHE A 11 30.82 -2.94 -1.97
C PHE A 11 30.59 -2.49 -0.52
N GLU A 12 30.81 -3.38 0.46
CA GLU A 12 30.79 -3.01 1.86
C GLU A 12 31.94 -2.02 2.14
N GLY A 13 31.62 -0.83 2.64
CA GLY A 13 32.58 0.27 2.81
C GLY A 13 32.79 1.16 1.58
N ARG A 14 32.13 0.89 0.45
CA ARG A 14 32.09 1.75 -0.76
C ARG A 14 30.72 2.37 -0.98
N GLU A 15 30.09 2.81 0.12
CA GLU A 15 28.71 3.31 0.11
C GLU A 15 28.53 4.56 -0.77
N ASP A 16 29.58 5.37 -0.94
CA ASP A 16 29.57 6.57 -1.79
C ASP A 16 29.33 6.26 -3.28
N GLU A 17 29.60 5.03 -3.71
CA GLU A 17 29.35 4.57 -5.08
C GLU A 17 27.93 4.00 -5.28
N LEU A 18 27.17 3.89 -4.19
CA LEU A 18 25.86 3.28 -4.18
C LEU A 18 24.76 4.33 -4.26
N VAL A 19 23.73 4.02 -5.05
CA VAL A 19 22.54 4.85 -5.21
C VAL A 19 21.29 4.04 -4.92
N ASN A 20 20.33 4.71 -4.29
CA ASN A 20 19.00 4.16 -4.09
C ASN A 20 18.09 4.44 -5.29
N GLN A 21 16.91 3.82 -5.31
CA GLN A 21 15.93 4.01 -6.39
C GLN A 21 15.44 5.46 -6.56
N ASN A 22 15.43 6.28 -5.49
CA ASN A 22 15.03 7.68 -5.57
C ASN A 22 16.10 8.52 -6.28
N ALA A 23 17.38 8.31 -5.94
CA ALA A 23 18.49 8.95 -6.62
C ALA A 23 18.53 8.59 -8.12
N ILE A 24 18.26 7.32 -8.46
CA ILE A 24 18.12 6.90 -9.87
C ILE A 24 16.95 7.63 -10.55
N ALA A 25 15.82 7.77 -9.86
CA ALA A 25 14.64 8.46 -10.37
C ALA A 25 14.93 9.96 -10.64
N GLU A 26 15.63 10.62 -9.73
CA GLU A 26 16.08 12.01 -9.89
C GLU A 26 17.07 12.16 -11.06
N LEU A 27 18.06 11.28 -11.18
CA LEU A 27 19.04 11.27 -12.28
C LEU A 27 18.40 11.11 -13.66
N THR A 28 17.26 10.43 -13.74
CA THR A 28 16.60 10.07 -15.00
C THR A 28 15.34 10.89 -15.28
N GLY A 29 14.89 11.71 -14.33
CA GLY A 29 13.66 12.49 -14.42
C GLY A 29 12.37 11.64 -14.46
N VAL A 30 12.42 10.38 -14.01
CA VAL A 30 11.22 9.52 -13.91
C VAL A 30 10.76 9.35 -12.46
N THR A 31 9.65 8.67 -12.25
CA THR A 31 9.18 8.35 -10.89
C THR A 31 9.92 7.14 -10.31
N ARG A 32 10.04 7.08 -8.98
CA ARG A 32 10.54 5.88 -8.27
C ARG A 32 9.80 4.60 -8.68
N ALA A 33 8.49 4.70 -8.92
CA ALA A 33 7.69 3.56 -9.37
C ALA A 33 8.11 3.05 -10.75
N ALA A 34 8.53 3.95 -11.66
CA ALA A 34 9.09 3.57 -12.95
C ALA A 34 10.41 2.81 -12.78
N VAL A 35 11.30 3.29 -11.90
CA VAL A 35 12.56 2.60 -11.57
C VAL A 35 12.28 1.22 -10.96
N SER A 36 11.33 1.11 -10.03
CA SER A 36 10.91 -0.18 -9.48
C SER A 36 10.38 -1.13 -10.56
N ASN A 37 9.63 -0.62 -11.53
CA ASN A 37 9.17 -1.42 -12.67
C ASN A 37 10.32 -1.88 -13.55
N TRP A 38 11.38 -1.09 -13.73
CA TRP A 38 12.58 -1.51 -14.46
C TRP A 38 13.27 -2.67 -13.75
N THR A 39 13.50 -2.54 -12.44
CA THR A 39 14.09 -3.62 -11.63
C THR A 39 13.28 -4.92 -11.72
N SER A 40 11.94 -4.85 -11.81
CA SER A 40 11.09 -6.03 -11.88
C SER A 40 10.91 -6.63 -13.28
N ARG A 41 11.01 -5.82 -14.34
CA ARG A 41 10.66 -6.24 -15.71
C ARG A 41 11.86 -6.45 -16.62
N ASP A 42 13.00 -5.84 -16.30
CA ASP A 42 14.20 -5.93 -17.12
C ASP A 42 15.28 -6.74 -16.38
N PRO A 43 15.57 -7.98 -16.80
CA PRO A 43 16.59 -8.81 -16.15
C PRO A 43 18.01 -8.26 -16.36
N THR A 44 18.21 -7.32 -17.30
CA THR A 44 19.51 -6.68 -17.53
C THR A 44 19.77 -5.52 -16.58
N PHE A 45 18.78 -5.13 -15.76
CA PHE A 45 18.94 -4.07 -14.78
C PHE A 45 20.00 -4.46 -13.73
N PRO A 46 20.85 -3.53 -13.26
CA PRO A 46 21.90 -3.82 -12.29
C PRO A 46 21.41 -4.56 -11.04
N ALA A 47 22.21 -5.51 -10.58
CA ALA A 47 21.88 -6.33 -9.42
C ALA A 47 21.84 -5.47 -8.14
N VAL A 48 20.95 -5.85 -7.21
CA VAL A 48 20.87 -5.20 -5.90
C VAL A 48 22.13 -5.51 -5.12
N VAL A 49 22.80 -4.46 -4.62
CA VAL A 49 24.02 -4.56 -3.80
C VAL A 49 23.67 -4.82 -2.34
N ALA A 50 22.72 -4.03 -1.81
CA ALA A 50 22.29 -4.14 -0.43
C ALA A 50 20.83 -3.73 -0.26
N ILE A 51 20.20 -4.27 0.78
CA ILE A 51 18.86 -3.91 1.22
C ILE A 51 18.98 -3.30 2.62
N GLN A 52 18.56 -2.05 2.77
CA GLN A 52 18.58 -1.34 4.05
C GLN A 52 17.28 -1.60 4.82
N GLY A 53 17.29 -2.60 5.70
CA GLY A 53 16.17 -2.98 6.54
C GLY A 53 15.43 -4.23 6.07
N ASN A 54 14.58 -4.79 6.94
CA ASN A 54 13.94 -6.09 6.73
C ASN A 54 12.43 -6.00 6.39
N HIS A 55 12.04 -4.98 5.64
CA HIS A 55 10.63 -4.76 5.26
C HIS A 55 10.49 -4.70 3.74
N ALA A 56 9.32 -5.05 3.21
CA ALA A 56 9.10 -5.15 1.76
C ALA A 56 9.38 -3.85 0.97
N ARG A 57 9.38 -2.70 1.66
CA ARG A 57 9.65 -1.37 1.09
C ARG A 57 11.05 -0.84 1.39
N ALA A 58 11.93 -1.67 1.95
CA ALA A 58 13.30 -1.32 2.27
C ALA A 58 14.03 -0.72 1.06
N PRO A 59 14.80 0.36 1.24
CA PRO A 59 15.64 0.92 0.18
C PRO A 59 16.61 -0.14 -0.33
N ARG A 60 16.62 -0.30 -1.66
CA ARG A 60 17.59 -1.13 -2.38
C ARG A 60 18.69 -0.23 -2.91
N LEU A 61 19.93 -0.63 -2.69
CA LEU A 61 21.12 0.05 -3.18
C LEU A 61 21.64 -0.65 -4.43
N TYR A 62 22.13 0.15 -5.38
CA TYR A 62 22.66 -0.27 -6.66
C TYR A 62 23.96 0.48 -6.94
N VAL A 63 24.87 -0.11 -7.70
CA VAL A 63 26.10 0.56 -8.10
C VAL A 63 25.78 1.66 -9.13
N LEU A 64 26.16 2.90 -8.85
CA LEU A 64 25.87 4.05 -9.72
C LEU A 64 26.44 3.89 -11.13
N THR A 65 27.66 3.35 -11.25
CA THR A 65 28.35 3.16 -12.53
C THR A 65 27.62 2.14 -13.40
N GLU A 66 27.20 1.01 -12.84
CA GLU A 66 26.40 0.00 -13.53
C GLU A 66 25.06 0.56 -14.00
N VAL A 67 24.39 1.35 -13.14
CA VAL A 67 23.11 2.00 -13.50
C VAL A 67 23.31 3.00 -14.65
N ARG A 68 24.37 3.81 -14.63
CA ARG A 68 24.65 4.74 -15.73
C ARG A 68 24.97 4.02 -17.03
N ALA A 69 25.77 2.95 -16.98
CA ALA A 69 26.06 2.12 -18.13
C ALA A 69 24.77 1.53 -18.72
N TRP A 70 23.94 0.92 -17.88
CA TRP A 70 22.65 0.37 -18.29
C TRP A 70 21.71 1.43 -18.90
N LEU A 71 21.66 2.65 -18.33
CA LEU A 71 20.86 3.75 -18.88
C LEU A 71 21.34 4.19 -20.27
N SER A 72 22.65 4.23 -20.49
CA SER A 72 23.23 4.57 -21.80
C SER A 72 22.95 3.51 -22.87
N GLU A 73 23.01 2.23 -22.49
CA GLU A 73 22.65 1.14 -23.39
C GLU A 73 21.14 1.15 -23.69
N ARG A 74 20.32 1.43 -22.67
CA ARG A 74 18.87 1.49 -22.83
C ARG A 74 18.42 2.65 -23.74
N SER A 75 19.12 3.78 -23.71
CA SER A 75 18.79 4.93 -24.56
C SER A 75 19.17 4.71 -26.03
N SER A 76 20.15 3.85 -26.31
CA SER A 76 20.55 3.49 -27.68
C SER A 76 19.66 2.42 -28.31
N ARG A 77 18.89 1.66 -27.51
CA ARG A 77 17.95 0.67 -28.01
C ARG A 77 16.82 1.34 -28.81
N PRO A 78 16.52 0.89 -30.04
CA PRO A 78 15.41 1.42 -30.80
C PRO A 78 14.11 1.19 -30.02
N ARG A 79 13.29 2.25 -29.87
CA ARG A 79 11.98 2.13 -29.25
C ARG A 79 11.17 1.10 -30.03
N SER A 80 10.94 -0.06 -29.42
CA SER A 80 10.02 -1.04 -29.97
C SER A 80 8.69 -0.34 -30.22
N LYS A 81 8.22 -0.37 -31.48
CA LYS A 81 6.87 0.09 -31.80
C LYS A 81 5.94 -0.66 -30.86
N PRO A 82 4.96 0.01 -30.22
CA PRO A 82 4.01 -0.70 -29.39
C PRO A 82 3.47 -1.85 -30.23
N SER A 83 3.67 -3.10 -29.78
CA SER A 83 3.04 -4.23 -30.44
C SER A 83 1.57 -3.87 -30.53
N CYS A 84 0.97 -4.10 -31.70
CA CYS A 84 -0.45 -3.88 -31.90
C CYS A 84 -1.19 -4.50 -30.71
N ARG A 85 -1.60 -3.64 -29.77
CA ARG A 85 -2.21 -4.08 -28.53
C ARG A 85 -3.51 -4.74 -28.98
N THR A 86 -3.76 -5.93 -28.45
CA THR A 86 -5.03 -6.64 -28.52
C THR A 86 -6.18 -5.63 -28.60
N PRO A 87 -7.15 -5.79 -29.54
CA PRO A 87 -8.20 -4.81 -29.72
C PRO A 87 -8.79 -4.44 -28.36
N ALA A 88 -8.72 -3.15 -28.03
CA ALA A 88 -9.18 -2.66 -26.75
C ALA A 88 -10.62 -3.13 -26.57
N ARG A 89 -10.91 -3.78 -25.43
CA ARG A 89 -12.26 -4.23 -25.09
C ARG A 89 -13.25 -3.09 -25.38
N PRO A 90 -14.41 -3.38 -26.00
CA PRO A 90 -15.42 -2.37 -26.26
C PRO A 90 -15.75 -1.56 -25.01
N ARG A 91 -15.83 -0.24 -25.16
CA ARG A 91 -16.02 0.70 -24.03
C ARG A 91 -17.26 0.36 -23.20
N TYR A 92 -18.32 -0.15 -23.83
CA TYR A 92 -19.57 -0.51 -23.14
C TYR A 92 -19.36 -1.66 -22.15
N GLU A 93 -18.58 -2.69 -22.48
CA GLU A 93 -18.28 -3.83 -21.58
C GLU A 93 -17.50 -3.39 -20.34
N ILE A 94 -16.53 -2.49 -20.53
CA ILE A 94 -15.77 -1.92 -19.41
C ILE A 94 -16.70 -1.12 -18.50
N LEU A 95 -17.64 -0.36 -19.07
CA LEU A 95 -18.57 0.46 -18.30
C LEU A 95 -19.62 -0.39 -17.57
N THR A 96 -20.16 -1.44 -18.19
CA THR A 96 -21.11 -2.34 -17.54
C THR A 96 -20.46 -3.08 -16.38
N GLU A 97 -19.25 -3.64 -16.58
CA GLU A 97 -18.51 -4.27 -15.48
C GLU A 97 -18.22 -3.29 -14.33
N ARG A 98 -17.88 -2.04 -14.65
CA ARG A 98 -17.66 -1.00 -13.62
C ARG A 98 -18.95 -0.67 -12.87
N ALA A 99 -20.07 -0.56 -13.58
CA ALA A 99 -21.37 -0.32 -12.98
C ALA A 99 -21.76 -1.46 -12.03
N GLU A 100 -21.57 -2.72 -12.44
CA GLU A 100 -21.86 -3.88 -11.59
C GLU A 100 -20.97 -3.93 -10.35
N ARG A 101 -19.67 -3.63 -10.48
CA ARG A 101 -18.78 -3.51 -9.31
C ARG A 101 -19.23 -2.38 -8.37
N ALA A 102 -19.66 -1.25 -8.91
CA ALA A 102 -20.16 -0.14 -8.10
C ALA A 102 -21.45 -0.51 -7.36
N LYS A 103 -22.38 -1.21 -8.02
CA LYS A 103 -23.61 -1.72 -7.38
C LYS A 103 -23.29 -2.65 -6.20
N ARG A 104 -22.36 -3.59 -6.37
CA ARG A 104 -21.93 -4.49 -5.27
C ARG A 104 -21.38 -3.70 -4.08
N ARG A 105 -20.50 -2.73 -4.33
CA ARG A 105 -19.96 -1.86 -3.27
C ARG A 105 -21.05 -1.09 -2.53
N ILE A 106 -22.04 -0.56 -3.25
CA ILE A 106 -23.17 0.15 -2.63
C ILE A 106 -23.99 -0.80 -1.76
N ALA A 107 -24.28 -2.01 -2.23
CA ALA A 107 -25.02 -3.01 -1.46
C ALA A 107 -24.26 -3.44 -0.19
N ASP A 108 -22.95 -3.66 -0.29
CA ASP A 108 -22.10 -4.00 0.86
C ASP A 108 -22.12 -2.88 1.93
N GLU A 109 -22.02 -1.62 1.51
CA GLU A 109 -22.09 -0.48 2.41
C GLU A 109 -23.49 -0.31 3.03
N GLN A 110 -24.56 -0.55 2.26
CA GLN A 110 -25.93 -0.55 2.79
C GLN A 110 -26.12 -1.63 3.86
N GLN A 111 -25.59 -2.84 3.63
CA GLN A 111 -25.64 -3.92 4.60
C GLN A 111 -24.83 -3.56 5.86
N ARG A 112 -23.65 -2.95 5.69
CA ARG A 112 -22.84 -2.46 6.80
C ARG A 112 -23.58 -1.42 7.63
N MET A 113 -24.24 -0.47 6.97
CA MET A 113 -25.07 0.55 7.61
C MET A 113 -26.22 -0.07 8.39
N ALA A 114 -26.93 -1.05 7.81
CA ALA A 114 -28.01 -1.76 8.50
C ALA A 114 -27.51 -2.45 9.77
N SER A 115 -26.38 -3.16 9.70
CA SER A 115 -25.76 -3.79 10.87
C SER A 115 -25.41 -2.76 11.94
N LEU A 116 -24.83 -1.62 11.57
CA LEU A 116 -24.51 -0.55 12.53
C LEU A 116 -25.76 0.01 13.23
N TYR A 117 -26.86 0.21 12.50
CA TYR A 117 -28.11 0.65 13.11
C TYR A 117 -28.68 -0.39 14.09
N THR A 118 -28.57 -1.68 13.77
CA THR A 118 -29.01 -2.73 14.71
C THR A 118 -28.16 -2.75 15.98
N GLU A 119 -26.84 -2.60 15.86
CA GLU A 119 -25.95 -2.52 17.02
C GLU A 119 -26.18 -1.26 17.86
N LEU A 120 -26.48 -0.13 17.22
CA LEU A 120 -26.87 1.10 17.90
C LEU A 120 -28.16 0.91 18.70
N GLY A 121 -29.16 0.21 18.14
CA GLY A 121 -30.39 -0.15 18.85
C GLY A 121 -30.11 -0.97 20.12
N LYS A 122 -29.30 -2.02 20.00
CA LYS A 122 -28.90 -2.86 21.16
C LYS A 122 -28.10 -2.06 22.20
N ALA A 123 -27.25 -1.13 21.76
CA ALA A 123 -26.50 -0.26 22.67
C ALA A 123 -27.43 0.68 23.44
N ALA A 124 -28.44 1.25 22.77
CA ALA A 124 -29.45 2.09 23.41
C ALA A 124 -30.27 1.31 24.45
N GLU A 125 -30.66 0.07 24.16
CA GLU A 125 -31.36 -0.78 25.13
C GLU A 125 -30.50 -1.07 26.37
N ARG A 126 -29.21 -1.36 26.19
CA ARG A 126 -28.27 -1.56 27.30
C ARG A 126 -28.13 -0.31 28.15
N LEU A 127 -28.02 0.87 27.52
CA LEU A 127 -27.96 2.14 28.22
C LEU A 127 -29.22 2.37 29.06
N LYS A 128 -30.41 2.11 28.49
CA LYS A 128 -31.67 2.23 29.21
C LYS A 128 -31.72 1.32 30.44
N ARG A 129 -31.34 0.05 30.30
CA ARG A 129 -31.27 -0.89 31.44
C ARG A 129 -30.33 -0.39 32.54
N ALA A 130 -29.14 0.07 32.18
CA ALA A 130 -28.19 0.62 33.15
C ALA A 130 -28.73 1.88 33.84
N GLN A 131 -29.49 2.71 33.14
CA GLN A 131 -30.18 3.87 33.74
C GLN A 131 -31.26 3.42 34.73
N ASP A 132 -32.08 2.44 34.35
CA ASP A 132 -33.14 1.89 35.20
C ASP A 132 -32.54 1.25 36.47
N GLU A 133 -31.45 0.48 36.35
CA GLU A 133 -30.69 -0.09 37.46
C GLU A 133 -30.13 0.99 38.40
N LEU A 134 -29.55 2.05 37.84
CA LEU A 134 -29.02 3.17 38.63
C LEU A 134 -30.13 3.88 39.43
N VAL A 135 -31.32 4.04 38.85
CA VAL A 135 -32.48 4.60 39.55
C VAL A 135 -32.92 3.68 40.69
N ALA A 136 -32.98 2.36 40.45
CA ALA A 136 -33.33 1.38 41.47
C ALA A 136 -32.35 1.40 42.65
N ILE A 137 -31.04 1.35 42.38
CA ILE A 137 -29.99 1.41 43.42
C ILE A 137 -30.09 2.71 44.23
N LYS A 138 -30.33 3.85 43.57
CA LYS A 138 -30.52 5.13 44.28
C LYS A 138 -31.71 5.08 45.23
N ALA A 139 -32.83 4.48 44.81
CA ALA A 139 -34.01 4.34 45.66
C ALA A 139 -33.72 3.46 46.88
N GLU A 140 -33.02 2.33 46.72
CA GLU A 140 -32.60 1.46 47.83
C GLU A 140 -31.68 2.20 48.82
N VAL A 141 -30.72 2.99 48.31
CA VAL A 141 -29.85 3.82 49.16
C VAL A 141 -30.65 4.86 49.94
N GLU A 142 -31.63 5.52 49.31
CA GLU A 142 -32.49 6.47 50.02
C GLU A 142 -33.35 5.80 51.10
N GLU A 143 -33.86 4.60 50.84
CA GLU A 143 -34.69 3.84 51.79
C GLU A 143 -33.88 3.37 53.00
N THR A 144 -32.67 2.85 52.77
CA THR A 144 -31.73 2.46 53.84
C THR A 144 -31.25 3.63 54.68
N LEU A 145 -31.16 4.85 54.13
CA LEU A 145 -30.82 6.05 54.89
C LEU A 145 -32.00 6.61 55.71
N ARG A 146 -33.24 6.24 55.42
CA ARG A 146 -34.44 6.65 56.16
C ARG A 146 -34.83 5.70 57.30
N SER A 147 -34.33 4.47 57.28
CA SER A 147 -34.53 3.45 58.32
C SER A 147 -33.48 3.55 59.42
#